data_AF-A0A9J6FZR4-F1
#
_entry.id   AF-A0A9J6FZR4-F1
#
_cell.length_a   1.000
_cell.length_b   1.000
_cell.length_c   1.000
_cell.angle_alpha   90.00
_cell.angle_beta   90.00
_cell.angle_gamma   90.00
#
_symmetry.space_group_name_H-M   'P 1'
#
loop_
_entity.id
_entity.type
_entity.pdbx_description
1 polymer ?
#
loop_
_entity_poly.entity_id
_entity_poly.type
_entity_poly.pdbx_seq_one_letter_code
_entity_poly.pdbx_strand_id
1 'polypeptide(L)'
;MSRQAVRSTDPKKVVWTACFAFCNIATFVVRSKLNHGMPVDKGSSELFTLTYGSLVAQMLKDYESDEEVNKQLDRMGYNIGLRLIEDFLARTNVGRCYDFRDTADKVQMAFKMYLGINPSITNWSAAGDEFSLILESNPLTEFVELPDSHVNLKYSNIIPGVIRGALEMVQTEVVACFVHDQLKGDSTSELRIKFVRRLEDAIPAGED
;
A
#
# COMPACT_ATOMS: atom_id res chain seq x y z
N MET A 1 16.74 2.34 44.53
CA MET A 1 17.64 2.57 43.38
C MET A 1 16.80 2.56 42.11
N SER A 2 16.32 3.73 41.71
CA SER A 2 15.40 3.92 40.60
C SER A 2 16.19 3.89 39.28
N ARG A 3 15.95 2.88 38.44
CA ARG A 3 16.45 2.87 37.06
C ARG A 3 15.66 3.90 36.26
N GLN A 4 16.23 5.09 36.05
CA GLN A 4 15.75 6.04 35.05
C GLN A 4 15.84 5.36 33.68
N ALA A 5 14.68 5.20 33.03
CA ALA A 5 14.61 4.85 31.62
C ALA A 5 15.23 5.99 30.82
N VAL A 6 16.40 5.74 30.23
CA VAL A 6 17.05 6.64 29.29
C VAL A 6 16.11 6.76 28.08
N ARG A 7 15.38 7.88 27.97
CA ARG A 7 14.67 8.27 26.75
C ARG A 7 15.72 8.45 25.65
N SER A 8 15.79 7.48 24.75
CA SER A 8 16.59 7.56 23.52
C SER A 8 16.00 8.65 22.62
N THR A 9 16.73 9.74 22.40
CA THR A 9 16.38 10.87 21.53
C THR A 9 16.70 10.64 20.05
N ASP A 10 16.96 9.39 19.66
CA ASP A 10 17.26 9.02 18.28
C ASP A 10 15.96 8.97 17.45
N PRO A 11 15.71 9.95 16.54
CA PRO A 11 14.46 10.02 15.77
C PRO A 11 14.24 8.76 14.92
N LYS A 12 15.33 8.09 14.49
CA LYS A 12 15.25 6.83 13.75
C LYS A 12 14.65 5.69 14.57
N LYS A 13 14.81 5.67 15.91
CA LYS A 13 14.22 4.65 16.79
C LYS A 13 12.76 4.92 17.11
N VAL A 14 12.34 6.18 17.17
CA VAL A 14 10.92 6.55 17.35
C VAL A 14 10.11 6.22 16.09
N VAL A 15 10.64 6.55 14.92
CA VAL A 15 10.07 6.14 13.61
C VAL A 15 10.01 4.61 13.50
N TRP A 16 11.07 3.90 13.92
CA TRP A 16 11.07 2.44 13.88
C TRP A 16 10.04 1.84 14.85
N THR A 17 9.82 2.44 16.01
CA THR A 17 8.80 2.01 16.99
C THR A 17 7.39 2.32 16.51
N ALA A 18 7.17 3.47 15.87
CA ALA A 18 5.91 3.84 15.24
C ALA A 18 5.63 2.98 13.99
N CYS A 19 6.63 2.66 13.19
CA CYS A 19 6.54 1.70 12.08
C CYS A 19 6.32 0.27 12.57
N PHE A 20 6.93 -0.16 13.68
CA PHE A 20 6.63 -1.45 14.29
C PHE A 20 5.23 -1.48 14.90
N ALA A 21 4.79 -0.39 15.51
CA ALA A 21 3.44 -0.23 16.02
C ALA A 21 2.43 -0.18 14.88
N PHE A 22 2.72 0.49 13.76
CA PHE A 22 1.86 0.55 12.57
C PHE A 22 1.91 -0.74 11.77
N CYS A 23 3.05 -1.42 11.70
CA CYS A 23 3.12 -2.77 11.14
C CYS A 23 2.30 -3.71 12.03
N ASN A 24 2.39 -3.60 13.36
CA ASN A 24 1.52 -4.35 14.25
C ASN A 24 0.07 -3.88 14.23
N ILE A 25 -0.28 -2.61 13.98
CA ILE A 25 -1.66 -2.10 13.94
C ILE A 25 -2.28 -2.36 12.59
N ALA A 26 -1.59 -2.15 11.47
CA ALA A 26 -2.04 -2.57 10.14
C ALA A 26 -2.12 -4.10 10.07
N THR A 27 -1.11 -4.81 10.58
CA THR A 27 -1.19 -6.27 10.74
C THR A 27 -2.26 -6.65 11.75
N PHE A 28 -2.54 -5.90 12.81
CA PHE A 28 -3.60 -6.18 13.80
C PHE A 28 -4.97 -5.78 13.29
N VAL A 29 -5.13 -4.79 12.42
CA VAL A 29 -6.38 -4.47 11.73
C VAL A 29 -6.63 -5.55 10.68
N VAL A 30 -5.62 -5.93 9.92
CA VAL A 30 -5.65 -7.08 9.01
C VAL A 30 -5.90 -8.39 9.78
N ARG A 31 -5.31 -8.58 10.97
CA ARG A 31 -5.40 -9.79 11.81
C ARG A 31 -6.61 -9.83 12.75
N SER A 32 -7.16 -8.69 13.11
CA SER A 32 -8.46 -8.58 13.75
C SER A 32 -9.55 -8.82 12.69
N LYS A 33 -9.31 -8.47 11.42
CA LYS A 33 -10.09 -8.94 10.27
C LYS A 33 -9.87 -10.44 9.94
N LEU A 34 -8.75 -11.08 10.35
CA LEU A 34 -8.54 -12.53 10.19
C LEU A 34 -9.50 -13.39 11.02
N ASN A 35 -10.05 -12.88 12.13
CA ASN A 35 -10.96 -13.66 12.98
C ASN A 35 -12.42 -13.63 12.51
N HIS A 36 -12.83 -12.65 11.69
CA HIS A 36 -14.17 -12.57 11.14
C HIS A 36 -14.12 -12.07 9.70
N GLY A 37 -14.50 -12.94 8.75
CA GLY A 37 -14.65 -12.65 7.33
C GLY A 37 -15.78 -11.66 7.02
N MET A 38 -15.79 -10.50 7.66
CA MET A 38 -16.74 -9.44 7.40
C MET A 38 -16.20 -8.46 6.35
N PRO A 39 -17.09 -7.85 5.54
CA PRO A 39 -16.75 -6.71 4.70
C PRO A 39 -16.12 -5.59 5.54
N VAL A 40 -15.38 -4.68 4.90
CA VAL A 40 -14.83 -3.49 5.58
C VAL A 40 -15.98 -2.71 6.20
N ASP A 41 -16.14 -2.82 7.51
CA ASP A 41 -17.14 -2.06 8.22
C ASP A 41 -16.69 -0.59 8.29
N LYS A 42 -17.62 0.36 8.14
CA LYS A 42 -17.28 1.80 8.02
C LYS A 42 -16.37 2.28 9.17
N GLY A 43 -16.63 1.81 10.39
CA GLY A 43 -15.81 2.14 11.56
C GLY A 43 -14.36 1.62 11.49
N SER A 44 -14.11 0.50 10.78
CA SER A 44 -12.73 0.01 10.55
C SER A 44 -12.00 0.84 9.50
N SER A 45 -12.71 1.44 8.54
CA SER A 45 -12.13 2.30 7.50
C SER A 45 -11.72 3.65 8.07
N GLU A 46 -12.59 4.29 8.85
CA GLU A 46 -12.29 5.59 9.48
C GLU A 46 -11.10 5.50 10.43
N LEU A 47 -11.04 4.46 11.26
CA LEU A 47 -9.90 4.23 12.14
C LEU A 47 -8.60 4.08 11.34
N PHE A 48 -8.64 3.38 10.21
CA PHE A 48 -7.48 3.22 9.34
C PHE A 48 -7.05 4.55 8.71
N THR A 49 -7.98 5.34 8.18
CA THR A 49 -7.72 6.67 7.61
C THR A 49 -7.10 7.62 8.64
N LEU A 50 -7.65 7.67 9.86
CA LEU A 50 -7.12 8.52 10.93
C LEU A 50 -5.72 8.07 11.41
N THR A 51 -5.52 6.76 11.52
CA THR A 51 -4.22 6.20 11.90
C THR A 51 -3.19 6.49 10.80
N TYR A 52 -3.58 6.36 9.53
CA TYR A 52 -2.72 6.68 8.39
C TYR A 52 -2.36 8.17 8.34
N GLY A 53 -3.32 9.07 8.55
CA GLY A 53 -3.04 10.50 8.62
C GLY A 53 -2.10 10.86 9.77
N SER A 54 -2.25 10.22 10.93
CA SER A 54 -1.32 10.39 12.05
C SER A 54 0.10 9.91 11.72
N LEU A 55 0.22 8.79 11.00
CA LEU A 55 1.50 8.29 10.52
C LEU A 55 2.16 9.28 9.57
N VAL A 56 1.45 9.75 8.54
CA VAL A 56 1.98 10.71 7.55
C VAL A 56 2.38 12.02 8.24
N ALA A 57 1.54 12.54 9.14
CA ALA A 57 1.84 13.75 9.90
C ALA A 57 3.08 13.60 10.79
N GLN A 58 3.32 12.41 11.35
CA GLN A 58 4.53 12.12 12.11
C GLN A 58 5.75 12.07 11.18
N MET A 59 5.65 11.44 10.01
CA MET A 59 6.73 11.37 9.03
C MET A 59 7.10 12.77 8.50
N LEU A 60 6.13 13.65 8.26
CA LEU A 60 6.39 15.03 7.85
C LEU A 60 7.12 15.86 8.92
N LYS A 61 7.08 15.45 10.19
CA LYS A 61 7.88 16.07 11.28
C LYS A 61 9.26 15.46 11.40
N ASP A 62 9.40 14.17 11.09
CA ASP A 62 10.63 13.41 11.26
C ASP A 62 11.58 13.52 10.06
N TYR A 63 11.05 13.90 8.88
CA TYR A 63 11.81 14.07 7.64
C TYR A 63 11.69 15.51 7.12
N GLU A 64 12.78 16.02 6.54
CA GLU A 64 12.86 17.40 6.03
C GLU A 64 12.32 17.56 4.61
N SER A 65 12.15 16.45 3.86
CA SER A 65 11.74 16.47 2.45
C SER A 65 10.60 15.50 2.14
N ASP A 66 9.67 15.94 1.29
CA ASP A 66 8.56 15.14 0.78
C ASP A 66 9.06 13.89 0.06
N GLU A 67 10.20 13.98 -0.62
CA GLU A 67 10.81 12.87 -1.35
C GLU A 67 11.23 11.73 -0.40
N GLU A 68 11.74 12.05 0.79
CA GLU A 68 12.06 11.04 1.80
C GLU A 68 10.81 10.40 2.36
N VAL A 69 9.78 11.20 2.68
CA VAL A 69 8.48 10.68 3.14
C VAL A 69 7.87 9.76 2.09
N ASN A 70 7.90 10.15 0.81
CA ASN A 70 7.40 9.34 -0.30
C ASN A 70 8.12 7.98 -0.39
N LYS A 71 9.45 7.95 -0.26
CA LYS A 71 10.24 6.70 -0.25
C LYS A 71 9.89 5.81 0.93
N GLN A 72 9.67 6.41 2.10
CA GLN A 72 9.33 5.63 3.30
C GLN A 72 7.91 5.07 3.22
N LEU A 73 6.92 5.84 2.77
CA LEU A 73 5.56 5.36 2.55
C LEU A 73 5.53 4.18 1.57
N ASP A 74 6.28 4.32 0.50
CA ASP A 74 6.45 3.31 -0.53
C ASP A 74 7.07 2.01 0.02
N ARG A 75 8.16 2.13 0.79
CA ARG A 75 8.82 1.01 1.46
C ARG A 75 7.91 0.33 2.49
N MET A 76 7.15 1.11 3.25
CA MET A 76 6.17 0.58 4.21
C MET A 76 5.09 -0.21 3.49
N GLY A 77 4.54 0.35 2.41
CA GLY A 77 3.56 -0.31 1.56
C GLY A 77 4.09 -1.62 1.00
N TYR A 78 5.30 -1.62 0.45
CA TYR A 78 5.95 -2.82 -0.07
C TYR A 78 6.04 -3.95 0.96
N ASN A 79 6.52 -3.66 2.17
CA ASN A 79 6.59 -4.67 3.24
C ASN A 79 5.20 -5.17 3.69
N ILE A 80 4.18 -4.31 3.64
CA ILE A 80 2.79 -4.71 3.89
C ILE A 80 2.33 -5.66 2.78
N GLY A 81 2.59 -5.31 1.52
CA GLY A 81 2.23 -6.10 0.33
C GLY A 81 2.79 -7.53 0.37
N LEU A 82 4.06 -7.68 0.76
CA LEU A 82 4.71 -8.99 0.92
C LEU A 82 3.95 -9.93 1.87
N ARG A 83 3.28 -9.37 2.89
CA ARG A 83 2.53 -10.15 3.89
C ARG A 83 1.04 -10.27 3.55
N LEU A 84 0.49 -9.24 2.90
CA LEU A 84 -0.93 -9.14 2.58
C LEU A 84 -1.35 -10.17 1.52
N ILE A 85 -0.44 -10.52 0.61
CA ILE A 85 -0.71 -11.47 -0.47
C ILE A 85 -1.09 -12.87 0.04
N GLU A 86 -0.46 -13.35 1.12
CA GLU A 86 -0.81 -14.65 1.72
C GLU A 86 -2.25 -14.66 2.23
N ASP A 87 -2.69 -13.59 2.90
CA ASP A 87 -4.08 -13.40 3.34
C ASP A 87 -5.05 -13.36 2.15
N PHE A 88 -4.69 -12.59 1.11
CA PHE A 88 -5.51 -12.46 -0.09
C PHE A 88 -5.75 -13.81 -0.78
N LEU A 89 -4.68 -14.59 -0.97
CA LEU A 89 -4.77 -15.90 -1.60
C LEU A 89 -5.58 -16.89 -0.74
N ALA A 90 -5.38 -16.88 0.58
CA ALA A 90 -6.11 -17.75 1.50
C ALA A 90 -7.62 -17.46 1.54
N ARG A 91 -8.02 -16.19 1.41
CA ARG A 91 -9.43 -15.78 1.50
C ARG A 91 -10.20 -15.86 0.19
N THR A 92 -9.50 -15.73 -0.93
CA THR A 92 -10.15 -15.66 -2.26
C THR A 92 -10.09 -16.97 -3.03
N ASN A 93 -9.23 -17.92 -2.61
CA ASN A 93 -8.96 -19.17 -3.32
C ASN A 93 -8.63 -18.95 -4.81
N VAL A 94 -7.98 -17.82 -5.11
CA VAL A 94 -7.58 -17.45 -6.47
C VAL A 94 -6.35 -18.24 -6.86
N GLY A 95 -6.41 -18.87 -8.05
CA GLY A 95 -5.27 -19.53 -8.66
C GLY A 95 -4.26 -18.56 -9.28
N ARG A 96 -3.21 -19.11 -9.90
CA ARG A 96 -2.19 -18.34 -10.61
C ARG A 96 -2.81 -17.53 -11.75
N CYS A 97 -2.41 -16.27 -11.90
CA CYS A 97 -2.84 -15.42 -13.02
C CYS A 97 -2.04 -15.75 -14.27
N TYR A 98 -2.71 -15.98 -15.41
CA TYR A 98 -2.06 -16.37 -16.66
C TYR A 98 -1.58 -15.17 -17.46
N ASP A 99 -2.34 -14.08 -17.42
CA ASP A 99 -1.99 -12.83 -18.08
C ASP A 99 -2.12 -11.62 -17.13
N PHE A 100 -1.77 -10.44 -17.65
CA PHE A 100 -1.82 -9.21 -16.86
C PHE A 100 -3.25 -8.67 -16.71
N ARG A 101 -4.20 -9.09 -17.56
CA ARG A 101 -5.63 -8.74 -17.42
C ARG A 101 -6.25 -9.46 -16.24
N ASP A 102 -5.98 -10.75 -16.10
CA ASP A 102 -6.33 -11.52 -14.90
C ASP A 102 -5.77 -10.83 -13.65
N THR A 103 -4.50 -10.40 -13.72
CA THR A 103 -3.83 -9.70 -12.61
C THR A 103 -4.56 -8.40 -12.26
N ALA A 104 -4.97 -7.61 -13.25
CA ALA A 104 -5.74 -6.37 -13.03
C ALA A 104 -7.07 -6.63 -12.32
N ASP A 105 -7.81 -7.67 -12.71
CA ASP A 105 -9.07 -8.05 -12.06
C ASP A 105 -8.84 -8.48 -10.60
N LYS A 106 -7.75 -9.20 -10.32
CA LYS A 106 -7.41 -9.58 -8.93
C LYS A 106 -7.01 -8.38 -8.10
N VAL A 107 -6.26 -7.43 -8.67
CA VAL A 107 -5.95 -6.17 -7.99
C VAL A 107 -7.23 -5.39 -7.69
N GLN A 108 -8.14 -5.23 -8.64
CA GLN A 108 -9.45 -4.59 -8.40
C GLN A 108 -10.24 -5.29 -7.28
N MET A 109 -10.26 -6.62 -7.26
CA MET A 109 -10.89 -7.38 -6.19
C MET A 109 -10.23 -7.13 -4.82
N ALA A 110 -8.90 -6.99 -4.77
CA ALA A 110 -8.17 -6.66 -3.55
C ALA A 110 -8.54 -5.26 -3.03
N PHE A 111 -8.69 -4.27 -3.91
CA PHE A 111 -9.20 -2.93 -3.53
C PHE A 111 -10.57 -3.02 -2.85
N LYS A 112 -11.48 -3.82 -3.41
CA LYS A 112 -12.80 -4.03 -2.82
C LYS A 112 -12.72 -4.73 -1.46
N MET A 113 -11.85 -5.72 -1.32
CA MET A 113 -11.68 -6.49 -0.09
C MET A 113 -11.05 -5.68 1.06
N TYR A 114 -10.00 -4.89 0.77
CA TYR A 114 -9.20 -4.24 1.80
C TYR A 114 -9.57 -2.78 2.06
N LEU A 115 -9.95 -2.05 1.01
CA LEU A 115 -10.27 -0.63 1.06
C LEU A 115 -11.77 -0.36 0.86
N GLY A 116 -12.57 -1.36 0.52
CA GLY A 116 -14.01 -1.20 0.32
C GLY A 116 -14.39 -0.42 -0.94
N ILE A 117 -13.43 -0.15 -1.83
CA ILE A 117 -13.65 0.60 -3.08
C ILE A 117 -13.52 -0.30 -4.31
N ASN A 118 -14.23 0.05 -5.38
CA ASN A 118 -14.23 -0.71 -6.63
C ASN A 118 -13.71 0.17 -7.78
N PRO A 119 -12.37 0.34 -7.92
CA PRO A 119 -11.81 1.20 -8.95
C PRO A 119 -12.09 0.64 -10.35
N SER A 120 -12.23 1.49 -11.36
CA SER A 120 -12.40 1.03 -12.74
C SER A 120 -11.05 0.77 -13.41
N ILE A 121 -10.94 -0.36 -14.11
CA ILE A 121 -9.73 -0.72 -14.88
C ILE A 121 -9.85 -0.11 -16.28
N THR A 122 -8.91 0.76 -16.65
CA THR A 122 -8.94 1.51 -17.92
C THR A 122 -7.54 1.69 -18.51
N ASN A 123 -7.44 2.43 -19.62
CA ASN A 123 -6.18 2.88 -20.24
C ASN A 123 -5.16 1.76 -20.53
N TRP A 124 -5.62 0.59 -20.95
CA TRP A 124 -4.72 -0.51 -21.34
C TRP A 124 -3.74 -0.08 -22.42
N SER A 125 -2.45 -0.41 -22.25
CA SER A 125 -1.47 -0.28 -23.33
C SER A 125 -1.80 -1.23 -24.48
N ALA A 126 -1.36 -0.89 -25.69
CA ALA A 126 -1.53 -1.76 -26.86
C ALA A 126 -0.86 -3.13 -26.69
N ALA A 127 0.23 -3.21 -25.92
CA ALA A 127 0.93 -4.44 -25.59
C ALA A 127 0.24 -5.25 -24.47
N GLY A 128 -0.75 -4.67 -23.77
CA GLY A 128 -1.44 -5.32 -22.65
C GLY A 128 -0.58 -5.48 -21.39
N ASP A 129 0.55 -4.78 -21.32
CA ASP A 129 1.52 -4.81 -20.22
C ASP A 129 1.35 -3.65 -19.22
N GLU A 130 0.35 -2.79 -19.42
CA GLU A 130 0.12 -1.64 -18.57
C GLU A 130 -1.37 -1.29 -18.53
N PHE A 131 -1.88 -0.92 -17.36
CA PHE A 131 -3.25 -0.47 -17.17
C PHE A 131 -3.34 0.59 -16.07
N SER A 132 -4.49 1.26 -15.98
CA SER A 132 -4.80 2.22 -14.94
C SER A 132 -5.98 1.77 -14.09
N LEU A 133 -5.91 2.05 -12.80
CA LEU A 133 -7.04 2.00 -11.87
C LEU A 133 -7.50 3.42 -11.59
N ILE A 134 -8.76 3.72 -11.90
CA ILE A 134 -9.37 5.02 -11.58
C ILE A 134 -10.11 4.88 -10.25
N LEU A 135 -9.67 5.67 -9.27
CA LEU A 135 -10.29 5.78 -7.96
C LEU A 135 -11.15 7.05 -7.95
N GLU A 136 -12.46 6.87 -7.98
CA GLU A 136 -13.43 7.98 -7.87
C GLU A 136 -13.41 8.59 -6.46
N SER A 137 -13.24 7.74 -5.44
CA SER A 137 -13.08 8.13 -4.05
C SER A 137 -11.94 7.33 -3.44
N ASN A 138 -10.96 8.04 -2.88
CA ASN A 138 -9.85 7.45 -2.15
C ASN A 138 -10.10 7.58 -0.64
N PRO A 139 -10.36 6.48 0.09
CA PRO A 139 -10.74 6.53 1.51
C PRO A 139 -9.61 7.07 2.40
N LEU A 140 -8.36 7.04 1.92
CA LEU A 140 -7.22 7.59 2.66
C LEU A 140 -7.23 9.12 2.70
N THR A 141 -7.86 9.77 1.72
CA THR A 141 -7.76 11.22 1.50
C THR A 141 -9.03 11.97 1.90
N GLU A 142 -10.05 11.27 2.41
CA GLU A 142 -11.38 11.85 2.71
C GLU A 142 -11.34 13.03 3.69
N PHE A 143 -10.38 13.05 4.63
CA PHE A 143 -10.22 14.10 5.64
C PHE A 143 -8.88 14.83 5.55
N VAL A 144 -8.29 14.86 4.36
CA VAL A 144 -6.92 15.33 4.17
C VAL A 144 -6.92 16.52 3.24
N GLU A 145 -6.26 17.59 3.68
CA GLU A 145 -5.90 18.73 2.85
C GLU A 145 -4.37 18.87 2.91
N LEU A 146 -3.73 18.97 1.75
CA LEU A 146 -2.29 19.17 1.66
C LEU A 146 -1.98 20.67 1.80
N PRO A 147 -1.08 21.07 2.71
CA PRO A 147 -0.61 22.45 2.76
C PRO A 147 0.31 22.76 1.56
N ASP A 148 0.38 24.03 1.19
CA ASP A 148 1.20 24.52 0.07
C ASP A 148 2.71 24.21 0.21
N SER A 149 3.16 23.92 1.44
CA SER A 149 4.55 23.52 1.71
C SER A 149 4.87 22.08 1.29
N HIS A 150 3.86 21.24 1.01
CA HIS A 150 4.00 19.80 0.77
C HIS A 150 3.42 19.36 -0.60
N VAL A 151 3.69 20.14 -1.65
CA VAL A 151 3.19 19.88 -3.02
C VAL A 151 3.78 18.60 -3.64
N ASN A 152 4.97 18.19 -3.21
CA ASN A 152 5.66 17.01 -3.75
C ASN A 152 5.25 15.72 -3.02
N LEU A 153 4.59 15.84 -1.87
CA LEU A 153 4.07 14.70 -1.14
C LEU A 153 3.09 13.91 -2.01
N LYS A 154 3.29 12.59 -2.03
CA LYS A 154 2.37 11.63 -2.61
C LYS A 154 1.67 10.96 -1.43
N TYR A 155 0.60 11.58 -0.96
CA TYR A 155 -0.02 11.19 0.30
C TYR A 155 -0.41 9.71 0.32
N SER A 156 -0.88 9.15 -0.79
CA SER A 156 -1.24 7.72 -0.90
C SER A 156 -0.14 6.81 -1.47
N ASN A 157 1.14 7.19 -1.40
CA ASN A 157 2.25 6.40 -1.98
C ASN A 157 2.44 5.02 -1.33
N ILE A 158 1.78 4.76 -0.20
CA ILE A 158 1.70 3.43 0.40
C ILE A 158 1.01 2.41 -0.53
N ILE A 159 -0.02 2.81 -1.28
CA ILE A 159 -0.81 1.91 -2.15
C ILE A 159 0.06 1.31 -3.28
N PRO A 160 0.80 2.12 -4.07
CA PRO A 160 1.75 1.59 -5.04
C PRO A 160 2.76 0.61 -4.42
N GLY A 161 3.28 0.93 -3.24
CA GLY A 161 4.16 0.02 -2.49
C GLY A 161 3.51 -1.33 -2.24
N VAL A 162 2.29 -1.35 -1.69
CA VAL A 162 1.53 -2.59 -1.41
C VAL A 162 1.37 -3.44 -2.65
N ILE A 163 1.01 -2.83 -3.79
CA ILE A 163 0.83 -3.56 -5.04
C ILE A 163 2.14 -4.20 -5.50
N ARG A 164 3.25 -3.45 -5.47
CA ARG A 164 4.55 -4.00 -5.88
C ARG A 164 4.99 -5.15 -4.99
N GLY A 165 4.88 -5.00 -3.67
CA GLY A 165 5.23 -6.07 -2.72
C GLY A 165 4.35 -7.31 -2.90
N ALA A 166 3.04 -7.13 -3.08
CA ALA A 166 2.12 -8.25 -3.26
C ALA A 166 2.38 -8.99 -4.59
N LEU A 167 2.60 -8.27 -5.69
CA LEU A 167 2.85 -8.87 -7.00
C LEU A 167 4.24 -9.52 -7.10
N GLU A 168 5.22 -9.02 -6.35
CA GLU A 168 6.54 -9.65 -6.27
C GLU A 168 6.46 -11.08 -5.70
N MET A 169 5.65 -11.29 -4.66
CA MET A 169 5.45 -12.62 -4.06
C MET A 169 4.77 -13.64 -4.99
N VAL A 170 4.10 -13.16 -6.04
CA VAL A 170 3.58 -13.99 -7.14
C VAL A 170 4.43 -13.83 -8.41
N GLN A 171 5.72 -13.56 -8.22
CA GLN A 171 6.77 -13.55 -9.24
C GLN A 171 6.51 -12.58 -10.40
N THR A 172 5.87 -11.45 -10.09
CA THR A 172 5.50 -10.45 -11.09
C THR A 172 6.06 -9.11 -10.67
N GLU A 173 7.15 -8.70 -11.31
CA GLU A 173 7.71 -7.37 -11.08
C GLU A 173 6.89 -6.33 -11.84
N VAL A 174 6.44 -5.31 -11.13
CA VAL A 174 5.67 -4.19 -11.70
C VAL A 174 6.21 -2.84 -11.23
N VAL A 175 5.98 -1.81 -12.03
CA VAL A 175 6.02 -0.41 -11.58
C VAL A 175 4.59 0.02 -11.28
N ALA A 176 4.38 0.66 -10.13
CA ALA A 176 3.10 1.25 -9.77
C ALA A 176 3.33 2.69 -9.28
N CYS A 177 2.51 3.64 -9.74
CA CYS A 177 2.55 5.03 -9.31
C CYS A 177 1.22 5.75 -9.59
N PHE A 178 0.89 6.75 -8.76
CA PHE A 178 -0.18 7.69 -9.09
C PHE A 178 0.30 8.66 -10.18
N VAL A 179 -0.50 8.80 -11.23
CA VAL A 179 -0.30 9.77 -12.32
C VAL A 179 -1.27 10.96 -12.21
N HIS A 180 -2.42 10.74 -11.57
CA HIS A 180 -3.36 11.80 -11.14
C HIS A 180 -3.71 11.60 -9.66
N ASP A 181 -3.90 12.69 -8.93
CA ASP A 181 -4.19 12.71 -7.50
C ASP A 181 -5.19 13.82 -7.16
N GLN A 182 -6.34 13.44 -6.59
CA GLN A 182 -7.38 14.39 -6.17
C GLN A 182 -6.89 15.40 -5.14
N LEU A 183 -5.92 15.04 -4.29
CA LEU A 183 -5.32 15.98 -3.34
C LEU A 183 -4.48 17.06 -4.01
N LYS A 184 -4.12 16.87 -5.28
CA LYS A 184 -3.39 17.84 -6.10
C LYS A 184 -4.29 18.60 -7.06
N GLY A 185 -5.61 18.45 -6.94
CA GLY A 185 -6.60 19.15 -7.74
C GLY A 185 -7.05 18.41 -9.01
N ASP A 186 -6.62 17.15 -9.22
CA ASP A 186 -7.17 16.32 -10.30
C ASP A 186 -8.62 15.90 -9.98
N SER A 187 -9.41 15.59 -11.01
CA SER A 187 -10.81 15.17 -10.84
C SER A 187 -10.95 13.78 -10.20
N THR A 188 -10.02 12.89 -10.50
CA THR A 188 -9.97 11.51 -10.01
C THR A 188 -8.53 11.12 -9.72
N SER A 189 -8.34 10.13 -8.86
CA SER A 189 -7.00 9.59 -8.62
C SER A 189 -6.75 8.44 -9.59
N GLU A 190 -5.70 8.53 -10.41
CA GLU A 190 -5.33 7.50 -11.39
C GLU A 190 -4.05 6.81 -10.94
N LEU A 191 -4.14 5.51 -10.70
CA LEU A 191 -3.03 4.64 -10.35
C LEU A 191 -2.63 3.81 -11.56
N ARG A 192 -1.44 4.09 -12.10
CA ARG A 192 -0.86 3.40 -13.25
C ARG A 192 -0.04 2.21 -12.78
N ILE A 193 -0.24 1.04 -13.39
CA ILE A 193 0.48 -0.20 -13.08
C ILE A 193 1.02 -0.80 -14.37
N LYS A 194 2.34 -0.97 -14.42
CA LYS A 194 3.07 -1.49 -15.57
C LYS A 194 3.82 -2.77 -15.21
N PHE A 195 3.59 -3.83 -15.97
CA PHE A 195 4.38 -5.04 -15.93
C PHE A 195 5.82 -4.77 -16.41
N VAL A 196 6.80 -5.24 -15.64
CA VAL A 196 8.23 -5.12 -15.97
C VAL A 196 8.74 -6.45 -16.49
N ARG A 197 8.65 -7.50 -15.66
CA ARG A 197 9.09 -8.86 -16.00
C ARG A 197 8.51 -9.89 -15.03
N ARG A 198 8.55 -11.16 -15.44
CA ARG A 198 8.39 -12.27 -14.51
C ARG A 198 9.71 -12.49 -13.76
N LEU A 199 9.61 -12.76 -12.47
CA LEU A 199 10.75 -13.13 -11.66
C LEU A 199 10.97 -14.63 -11.80
N GLU A 200 12.21 -15.02 -12.06
CA GLU A 200 12.59 -16.43 -12.12
C GLU A 200 12.66 -17.00 -10.70
N ASP A 201 12.15 -18.22 -10.51
CA ASP A 201 12.44 -18.98 -9.31
C ASP A 201 13.93 -19.28 -9.28
N ALA A 202 14.65 -18.76 -8.28
CA ALA A 202 15.94 -19.30 -7.93
C ALA A 202 15.69 -20.71 -7.35
N ILE A 203 15.63 -21.71 -8.23
CA ILE A 203 15.71 -23.11 -7.82
C ILE A 203 17.09 -23.25 -7.17
N PRO A 204 17.22 -23.52 -5.86
CA PRO A 204 18.53 -23.83 -5.30
C PRO A 204 19.06 -25.04 -6.07
N ALA A 205 20.25 -24.88 -6.64
CA ALA A 205 20.90 -25.94 -7.40
C ALA A 205 21.15 -27.13 -6.48
N GLY A 206 20.45 -28.24 -6.74
CA GLY A 206 20.80 -29.58 -6.28
C GLY A 206 20.09 -30.03 -5.01
N GLU A 207 19.28 -31.09 -5.14
CA GLU A 207 19.63 -32.41 -4.58
C GLU A 207 19.14 -33.45 -5.60
N ASP A 208 20.09 -34.08 -6.29
CA ASP A 208 19.89 -35.38 -6.94
C ASP A 208 19.80 -36.48 -5.88
#